data_AF-R6DZK5-F1
#
_entry.id   AF-R6DZK5-F1
#
_cell.length_a   1.000
_cell.length_b   1.000
_cell.length_c   1.000
_cell.angle_alpha   90.00
_cell.angle_beta   90.00
_cell.angle_gamma   90.00
#
_symmetry.space_group_name_H-M   'P 1'
#
loop_
_entity.id
_entity.type
_entity.pdbx_description
1 polymer ?
#
loop_
_entity_poly.entity_id
_entity_poly.type
_entity_poly.pdbx_seq_one_letter_code
_entity_poly.pdbx_strand_id
1 'polypeptide(L)'
;MRNIQNHDVKIFTDNIETTAIEQIERLLTIPAFGGCKIRVMPDVHAGAGCVIGFTGDLGDKVIHNIVGVDIGCGILAQPFTCMKEIDYHALNEFILHHIPSGRNYRDNKYAPLPQKYMDAYRESKNLIKQMRCYRELKETKRLNLSIGGRESCQSALFHHQEPQF
;
A
#
# COMPACT_ATOMS: atom_id res chain seq x y z
N MET A 1 -17.28 20.95 -13.64
CA MET A 1 -17.29 20.41 -12.26
C MET A 1 -18.63 19.72 -12.07
N ARG A 2 -18.65 18.45 -11.63
CA ARG A 2 -19.89 17.80 -11.19
C ARG A 2 -19.94 17.94 -9.67
N ASN A 3 -20.64 18.97 -9.18
CA ASN A 3 -20.92 19.08 -7.75
C ASN A 3 -22.00 18.05 -7.42
N ILE A 4 -21.70 17.10 -6.53
CA ILE A 4 -22.69 16.16 -6.02
C ILE A 4 -23.13 16.69 -4.65
N GLN A 5 -24.40 17.04 -4.51
CA GLN A 5 -25.06 17.33 -3.22
C GLN A 5 -24.29 18.31 -2.29
N ASN A 6 -23.80 19.45 -2.81
CA ASN A 6 -23.02 20.47 -2.06
C ASN A 6 -21.61 20.03 -1.59
N HIS A 7 -21.06 18.94 -2.10
CA HIS A 7 -19.66 18.57 -1.86
C HIS A 7 -18.74 19.02 -3.01
N ASP A 8 -17.52 19.44 -2.68
CA ASP A 8 -16.45 19.71 -3.66
C ASP A 8 -15.88 18.38 -4.16
N VAL A 9 -16.55 17.78 -5.14
CA VAL A 9 -16.19 16.51 -5.75
C VAL A 9 -15.76 16.75 -7.21
N LYS A 10 -14.62 16.18 -7.60
CA LYS A 10 -14.20 16.12 -9.00
C LYS A 10 -13.83 14.69 -9.39
N ILE A 11 -14.53 14.16 -10.37
CA ILE A 11 -14.24 12.88 -11.01
C ILE A 11 -13.46 13.16 -12.29
N PHE A 12 -12.32 12.49 -12.48
CA PHE A 12 -11.40 12.71 -13.60
C PHE A 12 -11.61 11.76 -14.78
N THR A 13 -12.75 11.07 -14.83
CA THR A 13 -13.17 10.19 -15.93
C THR A 13 -14.66 10.33 -16.18
N ASP A 14 -15.07 10.04 -17.41
CA ASP A 14 -16.47 9.88 -17.80
C ASP A 14 -16.89 8.40 -17.87
N ASN A 15 -15.92 7.47 -17.88
CA ASN A 15 -16.14 6.04 -17.84
C ASN A 15 -16.08 5.56 -16.39
N ILE A 16 -17.23 5.40 -15.76
CA ILE A 16 -17.35 4.96 -14.37
C ILE A 16 -18.52 3.98 -14.25
N GLU A 17 -18.29 2.90 -13.49
CA GLU A 17 -19.31 1.90 -13.21
C GLU A 17 -20.41 2.47 -12.32
N THR A 18 -21.68 2.06 -12.55
CA THR A 18 -22.82 2.49 -11.74
C THR A 18 -22.60 2.19 -10.25
N THR A 19 -22.03 1.03 -9.94
CA THR A 19 -21.69 0.62 -8.56
C THR A 19 -20.71 1.57 -7.88
N ALA A 20 -19.74 2.10 -8.61
CA ALA A 20 -18.78 3.07 -8.09
C ALA A 20 -19.44 4.44 -7.86
N ILE A 21 -20.33 4.87 -8.76
CA ILE A 21 -21.14 6.10 -8.56
C ILE A 21 -21.98 5.96 -7.27
N GLU A 22 -22.75 4.88 -7.14
CA GLU A 22 -23.60 4.62 -5.97
C GLU A 22 -22.78 4.61 -4.67
N GLN A 23 -21.58 4.02 -4.71
CA GLN A 23 -20.67 4.02 -3.57
C GLN A 23 -20.17 5.43 -3.23
N ILE A 24 -19.81 6.25 -4.22
CA ILE A 24 -19.43 7.65 -4.01
C ILE A 24 -20.59 8.42 -3.39
N GLU A 25 -21.80 8.32 -3.95
CA GLU A 25 -22.98 9.00 -3.42
C GLU A 25 -23.25 8.61 -1.97
N ARG A 26 -23.18 7.31 -1.66
CA ARG A 26 -23.29 6.80 -0.29
C ARG A 26 -22.21 7.36 0.64
N LEU A 27 -20.96 7.45 0.19
CA LEU A 27 -19.88 8.05 0.98
C LEU A 27 -20.18 9.52 1.31
N LEU A 28 -20.68 10.29 0.35
CA LEU A 28 -20.98 11.71 0.54
C LEU A 28 -22.11 11.95 1.54
N THR A 29 -23.05 10.99 1.72
CA THR A 29 -24.07 11.09 2.77
C THR A 29 -23.52 11.01 4.19
N ILE A 30 -22.28 10.54 4.38
CA ILE A 30 -21.68 10.39 5.70
C ILE A 30 -21.20 11.77 6.18
N PRO A 31 -21.62 12.25 7.37
CA PRO A 31 -21.29 13.60 7.86
C PRO A 31 -19.79 13.90 7.93
N ALA A 32 -18.95 12.87 8.08
CA ALA A 32 -17.50 13.00 8.12
C ALA A 32 -16.90 13.59 6.82
N PHE A 33 -17.60 13.51 5.68
CA PHE A 33 -17.19 14.12 4.41
C PHE A 33 -17.80 15.50 4.17
N GLY A 34 -18.59 16.03 5.11
CA GLY A 34 -19.15 17.37 5.04
C GLY A 34 -18.04 18.41 4.89
N GLY A 35 -18.11 19.22 3.83
CA GLY A 35 -17.10 20.25 3.54
C GLY A 35 -15.73 19.73 3.10
N CYS A 36 -15.55 18.42 2.91
CA CYS A 36 -14.30 17.83 2.45
C CYS A 36 -14.11 18.01 0.94
N LYS A 37 -12.85 18.17 0.53
CA LYS A 37 -12.45 18.24 -0.88
C LYS A 37 -12.11 16.84 -1.38
N ILE A 38 -12.89 16.34 -2.33
CA ILE A 38 -12.80 14.95 -2.81
C ILE A 38 -12.43 14.90 -4.29
N ARG A 39 -11.47 14.05 -4.63
CA ARG A 39 -10.95 13.82 -5.98
C ARG A 39 -11.02 12.32 -6.27
N VAL A 40 -11.64 11.97 -7.39
CA VAL A 40 -11.86 10.58 -7.80
C VAL A 40 -11.09 10.37 -9.10
N MET A 41 -10.07 9.53 -9.02
CA MET A 41 -9.10 9.28 -10.10
C MET A 41 -9.74 8.49 -11.25
N PRO A 42 -9.11 8.50 -12.45
CA PRO A 42 -9.69 7.86 -13.63
C PRO A 42 -9.84 6.34 -13.58
N ASP A 43 -9.09 5.68 -12.68
CA ASP A 43 -9.08 4.24 -12.43
C ASP A 43 -10.15 3.79 -11.41
N VAL A 44 -11.11 4.68 -11.10
CA VAL A 44 -12.16 4.45 -10.12
C VAL A 44 -12.98 3.20 -10.43
N HIS A 45 -13.18 2.39 -9.39
CA HIS A 45 -14.08 1.24 -9.39
C HIS A 45 -14.54 0.95 -7.96
N ALA A 46 -15.57 0.11 -7.82
CA ALA A 46 -16.12 -0.24 -6.53
C ALA A 46 -15.09 -0.97 -5.66
N GLY A 47 -14.98 -0.58 -4.39
CA GLY A 47 -14.06 -1.18 -3.42
C GLY A 47 -14.76 -1.59 -2.12
N ALA A 48 -13.99 -2.15 -1.19
CA ALA A 48 -14.50 -2.56 0.12
C ALA A 48 -14.69 -1.33 1.03
N GLY A 49 -15.89 -0.76 1.04
CA GLY A 49 -16.25 0.38 1.88
C GLY A 49 -16.02 1.74 1.23
N CYS A 50 -14.86 1.95 0.59
CA CYS A 50 -14.58 3.12 -0.25
C CYS A 50 -14.29 2.70 -1.70
N VAL A 51 -14.49 3.61 -2.66
CA VAL A 51 -14.05 3.38 -4.05
C VAL A 51 -12.53 3.39 -4.13
N ILE A 52 -11.97 2.58 -5.03
CA ILE A 52 -10.56 2.71 -5.42
C ILE A 52 -10.40 3.99 -6.26
N GLY A 53 -9.22 4.61 -6.22
CA GLY A 53 -9.00 5.91 -6.85
C GLY A 53 -9.58 7.09 -6.05
N PHE A 54 -9.96 6.88 -4.78
CA PHE A 54 -10.40 7.95 -3.89
C PHE A 54 -9.22 8.77 -3.34
N THR A 55 -9.36 10.09 -3.34
CA THR A 55 -8.49 11.01 -2.61
C THR A 55 -9.35 12.06 -1.94
N GLY A 56 -9.14 12.30 -0.64
CA GLY A 56 -9.91 13.28 0.11
C GLY A 56 -9.09 13.92 1.21
N ASP A 57 -9.24 15.24 1.35
CA ASP A 57 -8.78 15.96 2.55
C ASP A 57 -9.88 15.87 3.61
N LEU A 58 -9.63 15.10 4.67
CA LEU A 58 -10.55 14.87 5.79
C LEU A 58 -10.18 15.69 7.04
N GLY A 59 -9.21 16.59 6.94
CA GLY A 59 -8.72 17.39 8.07
C GLY A 59 -8.19 16.51 9.22
N ASP A 60 -8.84 16.59 10.38
CA ASP A 60 -8.46 15.91 11.63
C ASP A 60 -9.02 14.48 11.77
N LYS A 61 -9.69 13.95 10.74
CA LYS A 61 -10.43 12.70 10.80
C LYS A 61 -9.67 11.55 10.16
N VAL A 62 -9.81 10.36 10.73
CA VAL A 62 -9.25 9.12 10.19
C VAL A 62 -10.37 8.10 10.01
N ILE A 63 -10.51 7.59 8.78
CA ILE A 63 -11.48 6.54 8.44
C ILE A 63 -10.68 5.39 7.81
N HIS A 64 -10.45 4.34 8.59
CA HIS A 64 -9.60 3.20 8.19
C HIS A 64 -9.99 2.58 6.84
N ASN A 65 -11.30 2.47 6.56
CA ASN A 65 -11.80 1.88 5.32
C ASN A 65 -11.48 2.71 4.05
N ILE A 66 -11.06 3.98 4.19
CA ILE A 66 -10.63 4.82 3.06
C ILE A 66 -9.14 4.64 2.77
N VAL A 67 -8.34 4.33 3.79
CA VAL A 67 -6.92 4.01 3.62
C VAL A 67 -6.76 2.69 2.89
N GLY A 68 -7.64 1.74 3.18
CA GLY A 68 -7.61 0.39 2.61
C GLY A 68 -7.13 -0.65 3.62
N VAL A 69 -7.34 -1.92 3.27
CA VAL A 69 -6.98 -3.07 4.13
C VAL A 69 -5.48 -3.38 4.09
N ASP A 70 -4.82 -3.06 2.98
CA ASP A 70 -3.38 -3.24 2.76
C ASP A 70 -2.66 -1.89 2.95
N ILE A 71 -2.43 -1.54 4.22
CA ILE A 71 -1.88 -0.24 4.60
C ILE A 71 -0.44 -0.15 4.14
N GLY A 72 -0.14 0.90 3.36
CA GLY A 72 1.18 1.14 2.81
C GLY A 72 1.42 0.44 1.47
N CYS A 73 0.39 -0.13 0.85
CA CYS A 73 0.49 -0.61 -0.53
C CYS A 73 0.99 0.51 -1.46
N GLY A 74 1.93 0.20 -2.33
CA GLY A 74 2.60 1.21 -3.16
C GLY A 74 3.51 0.62 -4.23
N ILE A 75 4.42 1.44 -4.74
CA ILE A 75 5.42 1.04 -5.74
C ILE A 75 6.75 1.69 -5.38
N LEU A 76 7.83 0.90 -5.40
CA LEU A 76 9.20 1.39 -5.31
C LEU A 76 9.89 1.22 -6.68
N ALA A 77 10.33 2.32 -7.27
CA ALA A 77 11.17 2.30 -8.47
C ALA A 77 12.63 2.51 -8.05
N GLN A 78 13.49 1.53 -8.34
CA GLN A 78 14.92 1.60 -8.09
C GLN A 78 15.67 1.63 -9.43
N PRO A 79 16.21 2.79 -9.85
CA PRO A 79 17.07 2.87 -11.02
C PRO A 79 18.34 2.03 -10.80
N PHE A 80 18.77 1.32 -11.84
CA PHE A 80 20.03 0.58 -11.86
C PHE A 80 20.64 0.59 -13.27
N THR A 81 21.96 0.40 -13.35
CA THR A 81 22.69 0.35 -14.61
C THR A 81 22.98 -1.10 -14.99
N CYS A 82 22.73 -1.44 -16.25
CA CYS A 82 23.07 -2.75 -16.80
C CYS A 82 24.47 -2.70 -17.41
N MET A 83 25.39 -3.51 -16.88
CA MET A 83 26.76 -3.63 -17.41
C MET A 83 26.83 -4.55 -18.64
N LYS A 84 25.80 -5.37 -18.84
CA LYS A 84 25.62 -6.35 -19.93
C LYS A 84 24.12 -6.45 -20.25
N GLU A 85 23.78 -7.10 -21.36
CA GLU A 85 22.39 -7.47 -21.63
C GLU A 85 21.80 -8.32 -20.50
N ILE A 86 20.51 -8.12 -20.23
CA ILE A 86 19.81 -8.83 -19.15
C ILE A 86 19.37 -10.20 -19.67
N ASP A 87 19.85 -11.26 -19.02
CA ASP A 87 19.22 -12.57 -19.12
C ASP A 87 17.95 -12.59 -18.25
N TYR A 88 16.79 -12.43 -18.90
CA TYR A 88 15.50 -12.40 -18.22
C TYR A 88 15.12 -13.71 -17.54
N HIS A 89 15.59 -14.85 -18.05
CA HIS A 89 15.31 -16.14 -17.43
C HIS A 89 16.09 -16.27 -16.13
N ALA A 90 17.41 -16.01 -16.17
CA ALA A 90 18.24 -16.02 -14.98
C ALA A 90 17.79 -14.97 -13.95
N LEU A 91 17.39 -13.77 -14.39
CA LEU A 91 16.85 -12.73 -13.51
C LEU A 91 15.54 -13.18 -12.83
N ASN A 92 14.62 -13.79 -13.57
CA ASN A 92 13.38 -14.31 -13.00
C ASN A 92 13.65 -15.41 -11.96
N GLU A 93 14.50 -16.39 -12.28
CA GLU A 93 14.90 -17.44 -11.33
C GLU A 93 15.55 -16.85 -10.07
N PHE A 94 16.41 -15.86 -10.24
CA PHE A 94 17.00 -15.13 -9.13
C PHE A 94 15.93 -14.46 -8.25
N ILE A 95 14.98 -13.74 -8.86
CA ILE A 95 13.89 -13.07 -8.13
C ILE A 95 13.04 -14.08 -7.37
N LEU A 96 12.60 -15.17 -8.02
CA LEU A 96 11.76 -16.18 -7.40
C LEU A 96 12.45 -16.88 -6.23
N HIS A 97 13.77 -17.11 -6.32
CA HIS A 97 14.55 -17.70 -5.25
C HIS A 97 14.82 -16.74 -4.08
N HIS A 98 14.88 -15.42 -4.34
CA HIS A 98 15.25 -14.43 -3.32
C HIS A 98 14.06 -13.67 -2.73
N ILE A 99 12.91 -13.58 -3.40
CA ILE A 99 11.77 -12.75 -2.98
C ILE A 99 10.54 -13.66 -2.80
N PRO A 100 10.11 -13.91 -1.55
CA PRO A 100 8.86 -14.61 -1.29
C PRO A 100 7.66 -13.88 -1.90
N SER A 101 6.80 -14.64 -2.59
CA SER A 101 5.62 -14.15 -3.30
C SER A 101 4.35 -14.94 -2.93
N GLY A 102 3.18 -14.37 -3.24
CA GLY A 102 1.91 -14.92 -2.78
C GLY A 102 1.78 -14.80 -1.26
N ARG A 103 1.23 -15.82 -0.60
CA ARG A 103 1.11 -15.86 0.87
C ARG A 103 2.37 -16.40 1.57
N ASN A 104 3.48 -16.55 0.85
CA ASN A 104 4.72 -17.11 1.38
C ASN A 104 5.52 -16.09 2.21
N TYR A 105 6.46 -16.60 2.98
CA TYR A 105 7.41 -15.85 3.79
C TYR A 105 8.78 -16.50 3.67
N ARG A 106 9.85 -15.84 4.12
CA ARG A 106 11.21 -16.37 3.99
C ARG A 106 11.40 -17.58 4.91
N ASP A 107 11.47 -18.77 4.31
CA ASP A 107 11.76 -20.05 4.95
C ASP A 107 12.99 -20.71 4.31
N ASN A 108 13.17 -22.02 4.50
CA ASN A 108 14.30 -22.78 3.95
C ASN A 108 14.25 -22.98 2.42
N LYS A 109 13.18 -22.58 1.74
CA LYS A 109 13.05 -22.66 0.28
C LYS A 109 13.62 -21.42 -0.43
N TYR A 110 13.79 -20.33 0.29
CA TYR A 110 14.29 -19.06 -0.23
C TYR A 110 15.73 -18.82 0.22
N ALA A 111 16.47 -18.06 -0.57
CA ALA A 111 17.78 -17.57 -0.17
C ALA A 111 17.69 -16.77 1.15
N PRO A 112 18.73 -16.80 2.02
CA PRO A 112 18.77 -15.95 3.20
C PRO A 112 18.79 -14.47 2.81
N LEU A 113 18.32 -13.60 3.70
CA LEU A 113 18.39 -12.16 3.48
C LEU A 113 19.87 -11.73 3.44
N PRO A 114 20.31 -10.99 2.40
CA PRO A 114 21.69 -10.52 2.32
C PRO A 114 22.09 -9.67 3.54
N GLN A 115 23.33 -9.82 4.00
CA GLN A 115 23.84 -9.16 5.21
C GLN A 115 23.63 -7.64 5.21
N LYS A 116 23.73 -6.99 4.04
CA LYS A 116 23.51 -5.55 3.86
C LYS A 116 22.10 -5.06 4.23
N TYR A 117 21.10 -5.96 4.28
CA TYR A 117 19.73 -5.63 4.66
C TYR A 117 19.39 -5.99 6.11
N MET A 118 20.34 -6.56 6.87
CA MET A 118 20.07 -7.05 8.22
C MET A 118 19.76 -5.93 9.21
N ASP A 119 20.29 -4.73 9.00
CA ASP A 119 19.99 -3.59 9.88
C ASP A 119 18.56 -3.07 9.65
N ALA A 120 18.14 -2.89 8.39
CA ALA A 120 16.76 -2.58 8.04
C ALA A 120 15.77 -3.66 8.53
N TYR A 121 16.17 -4.93 8.46
CA TYR A 121 15.39 -6.04 9.03
C TYR A 121 15.21 -5.91 10.54
N ARG A 122 16.29 -5.61 11.28
CA ARG A 122 16.26 -5.42 12.75
C ARG A 122 15.40 -4.23 13.13
N GLU A 123 15.51 -3.13 12.40
CA GLU A 123 14.69 -1.92 12.59
C GLU A 123 13.21 -2.24 12.39
N SER A 124 12.86 -2.87 11.27
CA SER A 124 11.48 -3.27 10.97
C SER A 124 10.91 -4.20 12.05
N LYS A 125 11.71 -5.14 12.54
CA LYS A 125 11.34 -6.00 13.66
C LYS A 125 11.11 -5.23 14.96
N ASN A 126 11.86 -4.15 15.19
CA ASN A 126 11.66 -3.28 16.35
C ASN A 126 10.37 -2.45 16.21
N LEU A 127 10.04 -1.96 15.01
CA LEU A 127 8.77 -1.27 14.77
C LEU A 127 7.56 -2.16 15.08
N ILE A 128 7.59 -3.43 14.67
CA ILE A 128 6.54 -4.40 14.99
C ILE A 128 6.35 -4.52 16.52
N LYS A 129 7.45 -4.57 17.29
CA LYS A 129 7.39 -4.65 18.76
C LYS A 129 6.81 -3.40 19.43
N GLN A 130 6.87 -2.25 18.76
CA GLN A 130 6.34 -0.98 19.27
C GLN A 130 4.85 -0.81 18.98
N MET A 131 4.24 -1.69 18.17
CA MET A 131 2.81 -1.64 17.91
C MET A 131 2.00 -1.77 19.22
N ARG A 132 0.99 -0.90 19.41
CA ARG A 132 0.13 -0.93 20.60
C ARG A 132 -0.54 -2.30 20.81
N CYS A 133 -0.86 -2.97 19.70
CA CYS A 133 -1.48 -4.30 19.69
C CYS A 133 -0.47 -5.46 19.61
N TYR A 134 0.84 -5.24 19.81
CA TYR A 134 1.87 -6.26 19.61
C TYR A 134 1.57 -7.58 20.32
N ARG A 135 1.04 -7.51 21.55
CA ARG A 135 0.69 -8.70 22.36
C ARG A 135 -0.45 -9.53 21.77
N GLU A 136 -1.30 -8.91 20.95
CA GLU A 136 -2.48 -9.54 20.35
C GLU A 136 -2.23 -10.00 18.91
N LEU A 137 -1.03 -9.75 18.39
CA LEU A 137 -0.64 -10.22 17.06
C LEU A 137 -0.53 -11.74 17.05
N LYS A 138 -1.30 -12.36 16.16
CA LYS A 138 -1.15 -13.79 15.82
C LYS A 138 0.03 -13.97 14.88
N GLU A 139 0.62 -15.16 14.87
CA GLU A 139 1.63 -15.54 13.88
C GLU A 139 2.86 -14.60 13.82
N THR A 140 3.30 -14.02 14.95
CA THR A 140 4.41 -13.04 15.00
C THR A 140 5.72 -13.58 14.40
N LYS A 141 5.97 -14.89 14.48
CA LYS A 141 7.11 -15.53 13.81
C LYS A 141 7.01 -15.38 12.30
N ARG A 142 5.85 -15.69 11.71
CA ARG A 142 5.58 -15.51 10.28
C ARG A 142 5.71 -14.06 9.89
N LEU A 143 5.12 -13.13 10.65
CA LEU A 143 5.21 -11.69 10.39
C LEU A 143 6.67 -11.22 10.30
N ASN A 144 7.53 -11.67 11.22
CA ASN A 144 8.96 -11.35 11.19
C ASN A 144 9.70 -11.98 9.99
N LEU A 145 9.28 -13.15 9.51
CA LEU A 145 9.86 -13.80 8.33
C LEU A 145 9.31 -13.21 7.02
N SER A 146 8.20 -12.47 7.08
CA SER A 146 7.64 -11.75 5.94
C SER A 146 8.37 -10.44 5.65
N ILE A 147 9.20 -9.91 6.57
CA ILE A 147 9.98 -8.67 6.38
C ILE A 147 10.94 -8.82 5.17
N GLY A 148 10.95 -7.82 4.27
CA GLY A 148 11.70 -7.87 3.02
C GLY A 148 11.14 -8.85 1.98
N GLY A 149 9.89 -9.29 2.16
CA GLY A 149 9.07 -9.95 1.15
C GLY A 149 8.20 -8.92 0.40
N ARG A 150 7.48 -9.37 -0.63
CA ARG A 150 6.71 -8.46 -1.49
C ARG A 150 5.73 -7.54 -0.75
N GLU A 151 5.05 -8.06 0.28
CA GLU A 151 4.05 -7.32 1.09
C GLU A 151 4.67 -6.40 2.15
N SER A 152 5.96 -6.55 2.48
CA SER A 152 6.62 -5.76 3.54
C SER A 152 7.74 -4.85 3.02
N CYS A 153 8.06 -4.91 1.72
CA CYS A 153 9.07 -4.06 1.10
C CYS A 153 8.75 -2.56 1.15
N GLN A 154 7.51 -2.17 1.46
CA GLN A 154 7.11 -0.77 1.46
C GLN A 154 7.36 -0.07 2.79
N SER A 155 7.02 -0.68 3.93
CA SER A 155 7.11 0.03 5.23
C SER A 155 8.54 0.27 5.74
N ALA A 156 9.53 -0.50 5.29
CA ALA A 156 10.91 -0.45 5.79
C ALA A 156 11.80 0.64 5.15
N LEU A 157 11.36 1.28 4.06
CA LEU A 157 12.19 2.21 3.28
C LEU A 157 11.73 3.68 3.36
N PHE A 158 10.55 3.94 3.93
CA PHE A 158 10.05 5.31 4.10
C PHE A 158 10.81 6.14 5.16
N HIS A 159 11.73 5.54 5.94
CA HIS A 159 12.57 6.29 6.87
C HIS A 159 13.77 7.01 6.23
N HIS A 160 14.01 6.83 4.92
CA HIS A 160 15.15 7.46 4.22
C HIS A 160 14.78 8.42 3.10
N GLN A 161 13.50 8.77 2.93
CA GLN A 161 13.09 9.77 1.96
C GLN A 161 12.42 10.94 2.68
N GLU A 162 13.11 12.08 2.72
CA GLU A 162 12.49 13.35 3.11
C GLU A 162 11.29 13.62 2.18
N PRO A 163 10.14 14.04 2.71
CA PRO A 163 9.03 14.43 1.87
C PRO A 163 9.39 15.72 1.14
N GLN A 164 9.66 15.62 -0.16
CA GLN A 164 9.59 16.76 -1.06
C GLN A 164 8.11 17.03 -1.36
N PHE A 165 7.52 17.93 -0.56
CA PHE A 165 6.29 18.63 -0.92
C PHE A 165 6.62 19.86 -1.77
#